data_AF-D2D3A7-F1
#
_entry.id   AF-D2D3A7-F1
#
_cell.length_a   1.000
_cell.length_b   1.000
_cell.length_c   1.000
_cell.angle_alpha   90.00
_cell.angle_beta   90.00
_cell.angle_gamma   90.00
#
_symmetry.space_group_name_H-M   'P 1'
#
loop_
_entity.id
_entity.type
_entity.pdbx_description
1 polymer ?
#
loop_
_entity_poly.entity_id
_entity_poly.type
_entity_poly.pdbx_seq_one_letter_code
_entity_poly.pdbx_strand_id
1 'polypeptide(L)'
;SGFRMGFSRAILNYIQENANAREKEAGVVQEDIKEGLLAVVSARILEPQFEGQTKAKLGSSFVRPVVAKLVYEKMAKFFEENPSVARAIMQKALLAAKGREAAKKAKELTRKKDNLSVGTLPGKLADCQSKDPKECEIYLVEGDSAGGSAKQGRDRVFQAILPLRGKILNVEKSHLSKILKSEEIKNMITAFGCGVGQEFNLEKLRYHKIII
;
A
#
# COMPACT_ATOMS: atom_id res chain seq x y z
N SER A 1 5.85 17.90 -5.52
CA SER A 1 7.13 17.17 -5.34
C SER A 1 8.07 17.91 -4.38
N GLY A 2 8.27 19.23 -4.52
CA GLY A 2 9.14 20.03 -3.64
C GLY A 2 8.78 19.94 -2.15
N PHE A 3 7.51 20.14 -1.80
CA PHE A 3 7.03 20.01 -0.42
C PHE A 3 7.42 18.66 0.22
N ARG A 4 7.10 17.56 -0.48
CA ARG A 4 7.40 16.20 0.00
C ARG A 4 8.89 16.00 0.27
N MET A 5 9.75 16.51 -0.62
CA MET A 5 11.20 16.44 -0.48
C MET A 5 11.69 17.23 0.74
N GLY A 6 11.30 18.49 0.88
CA GLY A 6 11.71 19.35 1.99
C GLY A 6 11.26 18.78 3.34
N PHE A 7 9.99 18.38 3.43
CA PHE A 7 9.41 17.79 4.64
C PHE A 7 10.10 16.47 5.02
N SER A 8 10.29 15.56 4.06
CA SER A 8 10.98 14.30 4.33
C SER A 8 12.41 14.51 4.78
N ARG A 9 13.14 15.45 4.16
CA ARG A 9 14.52 15.78 4.53
C ARG A 9 14.61 16.29 5.97
N ALA A 10 13.69 17.18 6.38
CA ALA A 10 13.67 17.71 7.74
C ALA A 10 13.47 16.59 8.77
N ILE A 11 12.54 15.68 8.53
CA ILE A 11 12.27 14.55 9.45
C ILE A 11 13.43 13.56 9.46
N LEU A 12 14.02 13.22 8.30
CA LEU A 12 15.17 12.32 8.23
C LEU A 12 16.37 12.88 8.99
N ASN A 13 16.66 14.18 8.85
CA ASN A 13 17.72 14.84 9.60
C ASN A 13 17.42 14.81 11.11
N TYR A 14 16.20 15.13 11.50
CA TYR A 14 15.79 15.08 12.90
C TYR A 14 15.93 13.67 13.51
N ILE A 15 15.58 12.62 12.77
CA ILE A 15 15.81 11.21 13.15
C ILE A 15 17.31 10.94 13.34
N GLN A 16 18.16 11.39 12.41
CA GLN A 16 19.61 11.17 12.51
C GLN A 16 20.22 11.84 13.74
N GLU A 17 19.71 13.00 14.15
CA GLU A 17 20.24 13.72 15.31
C GLU A 17 19.67 13.20 16.64
N ASN A 18 18.40 12.79 16.68
CA ASN A 18 17.67 12.58 17.95
C ASN A 18 17.27 11.13 18.24
N ALA A 19 17.27 10.24 17.24
CA ALA A 19 16.90 8.84 17.44
C ALA A 19 18.06 8.02 18.03
N ASN A 20 17.75 6.99 18.82
CA ASN A 20 18.77 6.07 19.32
C ASN A 20 19.26 5.10 18.22
N ALA A 21 20.36 4.38 18.46
CA ALA A 21 20.96 3.47 17.48
C ALA A 21 19.96 2.43 16.93
N ARG A 22 19.15 1.83 17.81
CA ARG A 22 18.13 0.84 17.44
C ARG A 22 16.99 1.41 16.60
N GLU A 23 16.63 2.67 16.82
CA GLU A 23 15.62 3.37 16.03
C GLU A 23 16.15 3.71 14.63
N LYS A 24 17.43 4.09 14.51
CA LYS A 24 18.07 4.36 13.21
C LYS A 24 18.12 3.14 12.30
N GLU A 25 18.24 1.93 12.87
CA GLU A 25 18.19 0.66 12.12
C GLU A 25 16.86 0.42 11.41
N ALA A 26 15.79 1.15 11.75
CA ALA A 26 14.49 0.99 11.09
C ALA A 26 14.50 1.40 9.60
N GLY A 27 15.52 2.13 9.14
CA GLY A 27 15.68 2.49 7.72
C GLY A 27 14.49 3.26 7.17
N VAL A 28 14.10 4.35 7.85
CA VAL A 28 12.95 5.20 7.47
C VAL A 28 13.16 5.77 6.07
N VAL A 29 12.15 5.63 5.21
CA VAL A 29 12.14 6.20 3.85
C VAL A 29 11.04 7.26 3.71
N GLN A 30 11.04 7.99 2.58
CA GLN A 30 10.06 9.06 2.33
C GLN A 30 8.60 8.56 2.36
N GLU A 31 8.34 7.31 1.99
CA GLU A 31 7.00 6.72 2.04
C GLU A 31 6.47 6.63 3.47
N ASP A 32 7.31 6.26 4.43
CA ASP A 32 6.94 6.10 5.84
C ASP A 32 6.55 7.45 6.47
N ILE A 33 7.25 8.52 6.07
CA ILE A 33 7.01 9.88 6.56
C ILE A 33 5.67 10.44 6.08
N LYS A 34 5.16 9.96 4.94
CA LYS A 34 3.88 10.40 4.37
C LYS A 34 2.68 9.69 4.98
N GLU A 35 2.89 8.61 5.73
CA GLU A 35 1.79 7.81 6.27
C GLU A 35 0.91 8.64 7.23
N GLY A 36 -0.34 8.85 6.81
CA GLY A 36 -1.31 9.68 7.54
C GLY A 36 -0.93 11.16 7.62
N LEU A 37 -0.16 11.68 6.66
CA LEU A 37 0.08 13.11 6.50
C LEU A 37 -1.08 13.74 5.71
N LEU A 38 -1.74 14.73 6.31
CA LEU A 38 -2.69 15.60 5.63
C LEU A 38 -2.05 16.97 5.48
N ALA A 39 -1.95 17.45 4.25
CA ALA A 39 -1.32 18.73 3.95
C ALA A 39 -2.01 19.41 2.77
N VAL A 40 -2.21 20.72 2.88
CA VAL A 40 -2.66 21.58 1.79
C VAL A 40 -1.48 22.44 1.35
N VAL A 41 -1.15 22.39 0.06
CA VAL A 41 -0.03 23.15 -0.51
C VAL A 41 -0.59 24.12 -1.54
N SER A 42 -0.50 25.41 -1.26
CA SER A 42 -0.86 26.48 -2.19
C SER A 42 0.37 27.27 -2.58
N ALA A 43 0.54 27.52 -3.88
CA ALA A 43 1.65 28.29 -4.42
C ALA A 43 1.11 29.31 -5.43
N ARG A 44 1.62 30.54 -5.36
CA ARG A 44 1.35 31.61 -6.35
C ARG A 44 2.60 31.79 -7.20
N ILE A 45 2.44 31.70 -8.51
CA ILE A 45 3.53 31.71 -9.49
C ILE A 45 3.13 32.67 -10.59
N LEU A 46 4.03 33.59 -10.97
CA LEU A 46 3.75 34.62 -11.98
C LEU A 46 3.50 34.01 -13.35
N GLU A 47 4.32 33.02 -13.75
CA GLU A 47 4.25 32.35 -15.04
C GLU A 47 4.26 30.81 -14.87
N PRO A 48 3.13 30.21 -14.46
CA PRO A 48 3.07 28.77 -14.23
C PRO A 48 3.02 28.03 -15.57
N GLN A 49 3.90 27.05 -15.72
CA GLN A 49 3.89 26.08 -16.81
C GLN A 49 3.25 24.79 -16.31
N PHE A 50 2.39 24.17 -17.12
CA PHE A 50 1.71 22.93 -16.79
C PHE A 50 1.98 21.83 -17.82
N GLU A 51 1.99 20.59 -17.36
CA GLU A 51 1.99 19.42 -18.24
C GLU A 51 0.55 19.16 -18.71
N GLY A 52 0.31 19.34 -20.00
CA GLY A 52 -0.97 19.08 -20.64
C GLY A 52 -2.05 20.14 -20.37
N GLN A 53 -3.16 20.02 -21.11
CA GLN A 53 -4.21 21.03 -21.14
C GLN A 53 -5.03 21.10 -19.86
N THR A 54 -5.19 19.99 -19.13
CA THR A 54 -6.00 19.95 -17.90
C THR A 54 -5.35 20.69 -16.73
N LYS A 55 -4.12 21.21 -16.91
CA LYS A 55 -3.34 21.91 -15.87
C LYS A 55 -3.22 21.12 -14.56
N ALA A 56 -3.33 19.79 -14.64
CA ALA A 56 -3.36 18.91 -13.47
C ALA A 56 -1.98 18.77 -12.80
N LYS A 57 -0.89 18.95 -13.57
CA LYS A 57 0.47 18.82 -13.08
C LYS A 57 1.28 20.06 -13.43
N LEU A 58 1.81 20.71 -12.39
CA LEU A 58 2.70 21.86 -12.55
C LEU A 58 4.06 21.39 -13.12
N GLY A 59 4.42 21.90 -14.29
CA GLY A 59 5.67 21.66 -15.02
C GLY A 59 6.78 22.66 -14.72
N SER A 60 6.50 23.77 -14.02
CA SER A 60 7.51 24.77 -13.61
C SER A 60 8.59 24.17 -12.69
N SER A 61 9.68 23.70 -13.29
CA SER A 61 10.74 22.94 -12.61
C SER A 61 11.46 23.74 -11.51
N PHE A 62 11.59 25.07 -11.69
CA PHE A 62 12.22 25.98 -10.72
C PHE A 62 11.48 26.07 -9.38
N VAL A 63 10.17 25.79 -9.37
CA VAL A 63 9.34 25.86 -8.16
C VAL A 63 9.72 24.76 -7.17
N ARG A 64 10.12 23.59 -7.68
CA ARG A 64 10.47 22.42 -6.86
C ARG A 64 11.59 22.70 -5.86
N PRO A 65 12.80 23.18 -6.26
CA PRO A 65 13.88 23.45 -5.31
C PRO A 65 13.54 24.58 -4.35
N VAL A 66 12.81 25.61 -4.79
CA VAL A 66 12.38 26.74 -3.94
C VAL A 66 11.47 26.25 -2.82
N VAL A 67 10.41 25.51 -3.16
CA VAL A 67 9.49 24.95 -2.17
C VAL A 67 10.20 23.94 -1.25
N ALA A 68 11.08 23.10 -1.79
CA ALA A 68 11.81 22.13 -0.98
C ALA A 68 12.70 22.80 0.07
N LYS A 69 13.44 23.85 -0.31
CA LYS A 69 14.29 24.64 0.59
C LYS A 69 13.46 25.32 1.69
N LEU A 70 12.42 26.06 1.30
CA LEU A 70 11.54 26.78 2.24
C LEU A 70 10.89 25.84 3.25
N VAL A 71 10.35 24.71 2.78
CA VAL A 71 9.71 23.72 3.66
C VAL A 71 10.74 23.11 4.60
N TYR A 72 11.93 22.76 4.13
CA TYR A 72 12.99 22.22 5.00
C TYR A 72 13.35 23.21 6.11
N GLU A 73 13.65 24.46 5.76
CA GLU A 73 14.08 25.48 6.73
C GLU A 73 13.00 25.75 7.79
N LYS A 74 11.74 25.87 7.36
CA LYS A 74 10.63 26.12 8.29
C LYS A 74 10.34 24.91 9.17
N MET A 75 10.44 23.70 8.63
CA MET A 75 10.23 22.48 9.40
C MET A 75 11.35 22.21 10.39
N ALA A 76 12.61 22.42 10.00
CA ALA A 76 13.76 22.31 10.89
C ALA A 76 13.61 23.26 12.09
N LYS A 77 13.33 24.54 11.81
CA LYS A 77 13.04 25.55 12.84
C LYS A 77 11.87 25.13 13.73
N PHE A 78 10.76 24.68 13.15
CA PHE A 78 9.60 24.23 13.91
C PHE A 78 9.93 23.06 14.85
N PHE A 79 10.76 22.11 14.40
CA PHE A 79 11.17 20.97 15.23
C PHE A 79 12.07 21.36 16.40
N GLU A 80 12.96 22.33 16.21
CA GLU A 80 13.77 22.91 17.28
C GLU A 80 12.90 23.63 18.31
N GLU A 81 11.92 24.43 17.84
CA GLU A 81 11.00 25.18 18.70
C GLU A 81 9.98 24.27 19.42
N ASN A 82 9.65 23.10 18.85
CA ASN A 82 8.62 22.20 19.36
C ASN A 82 9.13 20.74 19.52
N PRO A 83 10.06 20.46 20.45
CA PRO A 83 10.70 19.14 20.55
C PRO A 83 9.73 17.99 20.87
N SER A 84 8.68 18.25 21.65
CA SER A 84 7.66 17.24 21.98
C SER A 84 6.88 16.78 20.75
N VAL A 85 6.47 17.74 19.91
CA VAL A 85 5.76 17.48 18.65
C VAL A 85 6.69 16.82 17.63
N ALA A 86 7.92 17.32 17.51
CA ALA A 86 8.92 16.73 16.62
C ALA A 86 9.21 15.27 16.97
N ARG A 87 9.37 14.95 18.26
CA ARG A 87 9.54 13.57 18.73
C ARG A 87 8.32 12.69 18.43
N ALA A 88 7.10 13.20 18.57
CA ALA A 88 5.89 12.45 18.22
C ALA A 88 5.82 12.14 16.72
N ILE A 89 6.13 13.12 15.87
CA ILE A 89 6.21 12.93 14.40
C ILE A 89 7.29 11.92 14.03
N MET A 90 8.48 12.03 14.66
CA MET A 90 9.59 11.09 14.50
C MET A 90 9.19 9.65 14.83
N GLN A 91 8.55 9.45 15.99
CA GLN A 91 8.08 8.13 16.43
C GLN A 91 7.03 7.54 15.48
N LYS A 92 6.13 8.37 14.94
CA LYS A 92 5.16 7.93 13.92
C LYS A 92 5.86 7.43 12.66
N ALA A 93 6.86 8.15 12.16
CA ALA A 93 7.64 7.71 10.99
C ALA A 93 8.42 6.41 11.25
N LEU A 94 9.00 6.26 12.44
CA LEU A 94 9.68 5.03 12.87
C LEU A 94 8.71 3.83 12.96
N LEU A 95 7.49 4.05 13.46
CA LEU A 95 6.44 3.03 13.53
C LEU A 95 6.02 2.58 12.13
N ALA A 96 5.81 3.52 11.21
CA ALA A 96 5.50 3.25 9.81
C ALA A 96 6.59 2.40 9.15
N ALA A 97 7.87 2.77 9.32
CA ALA A 97 9.00 2.01 8.81
C ALA A 97 9.06 0.57 9.35
N LYS A 98 8.86 0.38 10.65
CA LYS A 98 8.75 -0.95 11.26
C LYS A 98 7.57 -1.75 10.69
N GLY A 99 6.44 -1.09 10.46
CA GLY A 99 5.26 -1.68 9.83
C GLY A 99 5.53 -2.16 8.41
N ARG A 100 6.23 -1.35 7.62
CA ARG A 100 6.68 -1.68 6.25
C ARG A 100 7.65 -2.86 6.23
N GLU A 101 8.69 -2.85 7.07
CA GLU A 101 9.64 -3.97 7.17
C GLU A 101 8.97 -5.27 7.63
N ALA A 102 8.06 -5.19 8.60
CA ALA A 102 7.26 -6.35 9.02
C ALA A 102 6.38 -6.88 7.88
N ALA A 103 5.75 -5.99 7.11
CA ALA A 103 4.97 -6.36 5.93
C ALA A 103 5.86 -7.01 4.84
N LYS A 104 7.06 -6.47 4.60
CA LYS A 104 8.04 -7.03 3.66
C LYS A 104 8.47 -8.43 4.09
N LYS A 105 8.85 -8.62 5.35
CA LYS A 105 9.20 -9.95 5.91
C LYS A 105 8.05 -10.94 5.83
N ALA A 106 6.83 -10.51 6.14
CA ALA A 106 5.64 -11.36 6.02
C ALA A 106 5.38 -11.79 4.56
N LYS A 107 5.57 -10.88 3.60
CA LYS A 107 5.50 -11.18 2.17
C LYS A 107 6.59 -12.15 1.73
N GLU A 108 7.85 -11.94 2.13
CA GLU A 108 8.97 -12.82 1.79
C GLU A 108 8.79 -14.24 2.37
N LEU A 109 8.30 -14.36 3.61
CA LEU A 109 7.95 -15.65 4.21
C LEU A 109 6.83 -16.36 3.43
N THR A 110 5.87 -15.60 2.89
CA THR A 110 4.79 -16.15 2.06
C THR A 110 5.35 -16.62 0.71
N ARG A 111 6.15 -15.79 0.03
CA ARG A 111 6.82 -16.15 -1.25
C ARG A 111 7.77 -17.34 -1.11
N LYS A 112 8.53 -17.45 -0.02
CA LYS A 112 9.41 -18.60 0.22
C LYS A 112 8.64 -19.90 0.43
N LYS A 113 7.42 -19.84 0.97
CA LYS A 113 6.51 -21.00 1.02
C LYS A 113 5.96 -21.34 -0.37
N ASP A 114 5.69 -20.35 -1.22
CA ASP A 114 5.21 -20.57 -2.58
C ASP A 114 6.21 -21.34 -3.47
N ASN A 115 7.53 -21.23 -3.21
CA ASN A 115 8.55 -22.03 -3.92
C ASN A 115 8.45 -23.55 -3.64
N LEU A 116 7.65 -23.98 -2.65
CA LEU A 116 7.35 -25.40 -2.41
C LEU A 116 5.94 -25.81 -2.88
N SER A 117 5.11 -24.88 -3.37
CA SER A 117 3.77 -25.20 -3.86
C SER A 117 3.28 -24.15 -4.85
N VAL A 118 3.56 -24.38 -6.13
CA VAL A 118 2.92 -23.66 -7.23
C VAL A 118 1.41 -23.84 -7.14
N GLY A 119 0.70 -22.76 -6.81
CA GLY A 119 -0.53 -22.40 -7.51
C GLY A 119 -1.87 -22.96 -7.02
N THR A 120 -2.02 -23.41 -5.78
CA THR A 120 -3.36 -23.69 -5.24
C THR A 120 -3.50 -23.20 -3.80
N LEU A 121 -4.55 -22.42 -3.53
CA LEU A 121 -5.15 -22.30 -2.20
C LEU A 121 -5.77 -23.67 -1.89
N PRO A 122 -5.10 -24.58 -1.15
CA PRO A 122 -5.56 -25.95 -1.06
C PRO A 122 -6.88 -25.99 -0.31
N GLY A 123 -7.96 -26.36 -0.99
CA GLY A 123 -9.29 -26.55 -0.41
C GLY A 123 -10.18 -25.31 -0.28
N LYS A 124 -9.67 -24.07 -0.45
CA LYS A 124 -10.50 -22.85 -0.37
C LYS A 124 -10.96 -22.34 -1.74
N LEU A 125 -10.05 -22.15 -2.69
CA LEU A 125 -10.40 -21.65 -4.03
C LEU A 125 -10.85 -22.81 -4.92
N ALA A 126 -12.08 -22.76 -5.41
CA ALA A 126 -12.47 -23.57 -6.55
C ALA A 126 -12.15 -22.78 -7.82
N ASP A 127 -11.04 -23.07 -8.50
CA ASP A 127 -10.66 -22.35 -9.73
C ASP A 127 -11.48 -22.82 -10.95
N CYS A 128 -11.45 -22.05 -12.03
CA CYS A 128 -12.01 -22.38 -13.34
C CYS A 128 -10.97 -23.06 -14.26
N GLN A 129 -11.44 -23.73 -15.32
CA GLN A 129 -10.57 -24.46 -16.26
C GLN A 129 -9.86 -23.54 -17.26
N SER A 130 -10.56 -22.54 -17.77
CA SER A 130 -10.03 -21.56 -18.71
C SER A 130 -8.84 -20.82 -18.12
N LYS A 131 -7.85 -20.49 -18.96
CA LYS A 131 -6.69 -19.67 -18.59
C LYS A 131 -6.76 -18.24 -19.16
N ASP A 132 -7.76 -17.90 -19.98
CA ASP A 132 -7.91 -16.55 -20.50
C ASP A 132 -8.57 -15.65 -19.43
N PRO A 133 -7.86 -14.66 -18.87
CA PRO A 133 -8.41 -13.77 -17.85
C PRO A 133 -9.66 -12.99 -18.29
N LYS A 134 -9.84 -12.76 -19.60
CA LYS A 134 -10.95 -11.95 -20.16
C LYS A 134 -12.32 -12.61 -19.98
N GLU A 135 -12.37 -13.93 -20.06
CA GLU A 135 -13.60 -14.69 -19.86
C GLU A 135 -13.75 -15.22 -18.44
N CYS A 136 -12.64 -15.30 -17.69
CA CYS A 136 -12.64 -15.82 -16.33
C CYS A 136 -13.34 -14.86 -15.34
N GLU A 137 -14.22 -15.44 -14.52
CA GLU A 137 -14.98 -14.77 -13.47
C GLU A 137 -14.62 -15.36 -12.11
N ILE A 138 -14.65 -14.54 -11.06
CA ILE A 138 -14.57 -15.03 -9.68
C ILE A 138 -15.74 -14.52 -8.86
N TYR A 139 -16.42 -15.44 -8.17
CA TYR A 139 -17.54 -15.17 -7.27
C TYR A 139 -17.04 -15.25 -5.83
N LEU A 140 -17.19 -14.16 -5.10
CA LEU A 140 -16.94 -14.09 -3.66
C LEU A 140 -18.25 -14.45 -2.95
N VAL A 141 -18.24 -15.50 -2.14
CA VAL A 141 -19.47 -15.99 -1.49
C VAL A 141 -19.30 -16.07 0.01
N GLU A 142 -20.38 -15.83 0.75
CA GLU A 142 -20.34 -15.87 2.22
C GLU A 142 -20.40 -17.32 2.74
N GLY A 143 -19.27 -17.78 3.30
CA GLY A 143 -19.14 -19.07 3.97
C GLY A 143 -19.08 -20.28 3.04
N ASP A 144 -18.75 -21.43 3.62
CA ASP A 144 -18.58 -22.68 2.88
C ASP A 144 -19.91 -23.26 2.39
N SER A 145 -21.03 -22.91 3.03
CA SER A 145 -22.36 -23.39 2.64
C SER A 145 -22.80 -22.78 1.29
N ALA A 146 -22.71 -21.46 1.16
CA ALA A 146 -22.90 -20.78 -0.13
C ALA A 146 -21.82 -21.20 -1.13
N GLY A 147 -20.57 -21.37 -0.66
CA GLY A 147 -19.45 -21.91 -1.44
C GLY A 147 -19.74 -23.27 -2.08
N GLY A 148 -20.31 -24.21 -1.33
CA GLY A 148 -20.66 -25.54 -1.82
C GLY A 148 -21.73 -25.48 -2.90
N SER A 149 -22.78 -24.69 -2.68
CA SER A 149 -23.89 -24.51 -3.63
C SER A 149 -23.42 -23.84 -4.91
N ALA A 150 -22.66 -22.74 -4.79
CA ALA A 150 -22.09 -22.03 -5.93
C ALA A 150 -21.09 -22.91 -6.71
N LYS A 151 -20.28 -23.72 -6.01
CA LYS A 151 -19.35 -24.65 -6.65
C LYS A 151 -20.05 -25.72 -7.49
N GLN A 152 -21.22 -26.19 -7.05
CA GLN A 152 -22.00 -27.21 -7.78
C GLN A 152 -22.77 -26.59 -8.96
N GLY A 153 -23.27 -25.36 -8.82
CA GLY A 153 -24.09 -24.70 -9.84
C GLY A 153 -23.32 -23.93 -10.91
N ARG A 154 -22.01 -23.72 -10.73
CA ARG A 154 -21.20 -22.91 -11.67
C ARG A 154 -20.92 -23.63 -12.99
N ASP A 155 -20.64 -22.84 -14.01
CA ASP A 155 -19.87 -23.31 -15.15
C ASP A 155 -18.37 -23.36 -14.79
N ARG A 156 -17.87 -24.57 -14.56
CA ARG A 156 -16.45 -24.80 -14.20
C ARG A 156 -15.46 -24.36 -15.29
N VAL A 157 -15.92 -24.11 -16.52
CA VAL A 157 -15.06 -23.65 -17.61
C VAL A 157 -14.49 -22.29 -17.29
N PHE A 158 -15.32 -21.32 -16.89
CA PHE A 158 -14.87 -19.92 -16.71
C PHE A 158 -15.20 -19.30 -15.34
N GLN A 159 -15.98 -19.97 -14.47
CA GLN A 159 -16.38 -19.42 -13.17
C GLN A 159 -15.58 -20.03 -12.00
N ALA A 160 -14.87 -19.19 -11.26
CA ALA A 160 -14.19 -19.53 -10.01
C ALA A 160 -15.02 -19.12 -8.78
N ILE A 161 -14.93 -19.89 -7.70
CA ILE A 161 -15.63 -19.62 -6.44
C ILE A 161 -14.62 -19.48 -5.31
N LEU A 162 -14.67 -18.35 -4.60
CA LEU A 162 -13.88 -18.08 -3.41
C LEU A 162 -14.82 -17.83 -2.21
N PRO A 163 -15.05 -18.83 -1.34
CA PRO A 163 -15.79 -18.63 -0.12
C PRO A 163 -14.98 -17.81 0.88
N LEU A 164 -15.61 -16.81 1.47
CA LEU A 164 -15.04 -15.95 2.51
C LEU A 164 -15.74 -16.23 3.85
N ARG A 165 -14.96 -16.37 4.92
CA ARG A 165 -15.53 -16.69 6.25
C ARG A 165 -15.53 -15.48 7.17
N GLY A 166 -16.69 -15.22 7.77
CA GLY A 166 -16.87 -14.16 8.77
C GLY A 166 -16.77 -12.75 8.18
N LYS A 167 -16.70 -11.75 9.06
CA LYS A 167 -16.58 -10.35 8.65
C LYS A 167 -15.15 -10.05 8.22
N ILE A 168 -14.99 -9.53 7.00
CA ILE A 168 -13.69 -9.07 6.49
C ILE A 168 -13.16 -7.94 7.38
N LEU A 169 -11.86 -7.97 7.65
CA LEU A 169 -11.18 -6.94 8.43
C LEU A 169 -11.40 -5.55 7.80
N ASN A 170 -11.82 -4.57 8.60
CA ASN A 170 -11.88 -3.17 8.16
C ASN A 170 -10.46 -2.65 7.86
N VAL A 171 -10.19 -2.43 6.58
CA VAL A 171 -8.88 -2.01 6.07
C VAL A 171 -8.62 -0.51 6.23
N GLU A 172 -9.64 0.34 6.26
CA GLU A 172 -9.52 1.80 6.37
C GLU A 172 -8.78 2.23 7.65
N LYS A 173 -9.03 1.51 8.75
CA LYS A 173 -8.44 1.79 10.07
C LYS A 173 -7.23 0.90 10.39
N SER A 174 -6.75 0.09 9.45
CA SER A 174 -5.75 -0.95 9.72
C SER A 174 -4.48 -0.73 8.92
N HIS A 175 -3.32 -0.80 9.58
CA HIS A 175 -2.03 -0.77 8.89
C HIS A 175 -1.80 -2.02 8.03
N LEU A 176 -0.98 -1.90 6.97
CA LEU A 176 -0.70 -2.95 6.00
C LEU A 176 -0.22 -4.27 6.65
N SER A 177 0.56 -4.20 7.73
CA SER A 177 1.04 -5.38 8.46
C SER A 177 -0.09 -6.19 9.10
N LYS A 178 -1.15 -5.53 9.57
CA LYS A 178 -2.36 -6.18 10.12
C LYS A 178 -3.23 -6.74 9.01
N ILE A 179 -3.36 -6.00 7.91
CA ILE A 179 -4.10 -6.41 6.72
C ILE A 179 -3.51 -7.72 6.15
N LEU A 180 -2.20 -7.78 5.94
CA LEU A 180 -1.50 -8.96 5.43
C LEU A 180 -1.47 -10.14 6.41
N LYS A 181 -1.90 -9.97 7.67
CA LYS A 181 -2.07 -11.09 8.61
C LYS A 181 -3.44 -11.75 8.48
N SER A 182 -4.44 -11.08 7.91
CA SER A 182 -5.76 -11.65 7.67
C SER A 182 -5.68 -12.75 6.60
N GLU A 183 -6.19 -13.94 6.92
CA GLU A 183 -6.25 -15.05 5.96
C GLU A 183 -7.18 -14.73 4.79
N GLU A 184 -8.35 -14.15 5.04
CA GLU A 184 -9.32 -13.85 3.97
C GLU A 184 -8.75 -12.86 2.95
N ILE A 185 -8.08 -11.80 3.42
CA ILE A 185 -7.42 -10.83 2.55
C ILE A 185 -6.25 -11.47 1.79
N LYS A 186 -5.46 -12.35 2.45
CA LYS A 186 -4.41 -13.11 1.77
C LYS A 186 -4.98 -13.99 0.66
N ASN A 187 -6.07 -14.71 0.93
CA ASN A 187 -6.71 -15.59 -0.05
C ASN A 187 -7.19 -14.78 -1.26
N MET A 188 -7.77 -13.60 -1.05
CA MET A 188 -8.15 -12.69 -2.15
C MET A 188 -6.94 -12.24 -2.96
N ILE A 189 -5.87 -11.78 -2.32
CA ILE A 189 -4.64 -11.35 -3.00
C ILE A 189 -4.06 -12.49 -3.85
N THR A 190 -4.01 -13.71 -3.29
CA THR A 190 -3.53 -14.90 -3.97
C THR A 190 -4.44 -15.30 -5.13
N ALA A 191 -5.76 -15.28 -4.96
CA ALA A 191 -6.71 -15.62 -6.02
C ALA A 191 -6.63 -14.61 -7.18
N PHE A 192 -6.60 -13.31 -6.89
CA PHE A 192 -6.56 -12.29 -7.93
C PHE A 192 -5.23 -12.22 -8.68
N GLY A 193 -4.11 -12.57 -8.04
CA GLY A 193 -2.79 -12.67 -8.68
C GLY A 193 -2.12 -11.34 -9.05
N CYS A 194 -2.80 -10.20 -8.86
CA CYS A 194 -2.29 -8.87 -9.21
C CYS A 194 -1.43 -8.20 -8.11
N GLY A 195 -1.29 -8.80 -6.93
CA GLY A 195 -0.52 -8.21 -5.83
C GLY A 195 -1.25 -7.08 -5.09
N VAL A 196 -0.51 -6.33 -4.25
CA VAL A 196 -1.08 -5.23 -3.44
C VAL A 196 -0.05 -4.13 -3.16
N GLY A 197 -0.51 -2.88 -3.14
CA GLY A 197 0.32 -1.71 -2.86
C GLY A 197 1.34 -1.45 -3.95
N GLN A 198 2.62 -1.30 -3.58
CA GLN A 198 3.71 -1.02 -4.55
C GLN A 198 3.99 -2.17 -5.53
N GLU A 199 3.54 -3.39 -5.24
CA GLU A 199 3.71 -4.56 -6.10
C GLU A 199 2.44 -4.86 -6.93
N PHE A 200 1.46 -3.97 -6.88
CA PHE A 200 0.24 -4.13 -7.65
C PHE A 200 0.51 -4.00 -9.15
N ASN A 201 0.15 -5.03 -9.92
CA ASN A 201 0.17 -5.02 -11.36
C ASN A 201 -1.15 -5.56 -11.90
N LEU A 202 -1.95 -4.68 -12.52
CA LEU A 202 -3.24 -5.01 -13.11
C LEU A 202 -3.13 -6.02 -14.26
N GLU A 203 -2.02 -6.03 -15.00
CA GLU A 203 -1.80 -6.97 -16.12
C GLU A 203 -1.71 -8.43 -15.64
N LYS A 204 -1.44 -8.65 -14.35
CA LYS A 204 -1.39 -9.98 -13.73
C LYS A 204 -2.73 -10.43 -13.15
N LEU A 205 -3.79 -9.65 -13.32
CA LEU A 205 -5.11 -9.97 -12.79
C LEU A 205 -5.65 -11.26 -13.44
N ARG A 206 -6.03 -12.24 -12.61
CA ARG A 206 -6.48 -13.55 -13.08
C ARG A 206 -7.91 -13.59 -13.60
N TYR A 207 -8.80 -12.78 -13.05
CA TYR A 207 -10.22 -12.75 -13.35
C TYR A 207 -10.63 -11.32 -13.69
N HIS A 208 -11.09 -11.06 -14.91
CA HIS A 208 -11.51 -9.71 -15.32
C HIS A 208 -12.90 -9.32 -14.81
N LYS A 209 -13.65 -10.29 -14.29
CA LYS A 209 -14.92 -10.06 -13.62
C LYS A 209 -14.84 -10.59 -12.19
N ILE A 210 -15.04 -9.69 -11.24
CA ILE A 210 -15.08 -10.00 -9.81
C ILE A 210 -16.50 -9.71 -9.35
N ILE A 211 -17.20 -10.74 -8.89
CA ILE A 211 -18.62 -10.71 -8.55
C ILE A 211 -18.73 -10.95 -7.05
N ILE A 212 -19.50 -10.11 -6.37
CA ILE A 212 -19.71 -10.10 -4.91
C ILE A 212 -21.18 -10.35 -4.65
#